data_AF-A0A959B8Z7-F1
#
_entry.id   AF-A0A959B8Z7-F1
#
_cell.length_a   1.000
_cell.length_b   1.000
_cell.length_c   1.000
_cell.angle_alpha   90.00
_cell.angle_beta   90.00
_cell.angle_gamma   90.00
#
_symmetry.space_group_name_H-M   'P 1'
#
loop_
_entity.id
_entity.type
_entity.pdbx_description
1 polymer ?
#
loop_
_entity_poly.entity_id
_entity_poly.type
_entity_poly.pdbx_seq_one_letter_code
_entity_poly.pdbx_strand_id
1 'polypeptide(L)'
;CPIYRRSGGHSYGYTVPGPIGSILTPGLDLKKYSGLPFASTLCGSCSDVCPVKINIHEQLYRWRQVIAEQGHLPAAKRQSMKWAGRVLSRPGWYNFFGKIGRWAIRRLPRPFLYNRFNEWGKDRELPEPPRQSFKEWYRENKRL
;
A
#
# COMPACT_ATOMS: atom_id res chain seq x y z
N CYS A 1 9.89 2.37 -13.22
CA CYS A 1 9.05 2.76 -12.05
C CYS A 1 9.40 4.19 -11.65
N PRO A 2 8.42 5.11 -11.54
CA PRO A 2 8.68 6.53 -11.26
C PRO A 2 9.48 6.80 -9.97
N ILE A 3 9.32 5.95 -8.94
CA ILE A 3 10.05 6.12 -7.68
C ILE A 3 11.56 5.96 -7.88
N TYR A 4 11.98 4.98 -8.67
CA TYR A 4 13.40 4.71 -8.92
C TYR A 4 14.08 5.77 -9.80
N ARG A 5 13.32 6.59 -10.53
CA ARG A 5 13.87 7.74 -11.26
C ARG A 5 14.11 8.94 -10.35
N ARG A 6 13.43 9.03 -9.21
CA ARG A 6 13.50 10.17 -8.27
C ARG A 6 14.32 9.87 -7.02
N SER A 7 14.50 8.60 -6.66
CA SER A 7 15.32 8.17 -5.53
C SER A 7 16.78 7.96 -5.96
N GLY A 8 17.71 8.64 -5.28
CA GLY A 8 19.15 8.44 -5.47
C GLY A 8 19.65 7.08 -4.96
N GLY A 9 20.85 6.69 -5.37
CA GLY A 9 21.42 5.36 -5.05
C GLY A 9 21.61 5.09 -3.56
N HIS A 10 21.88 6.12 -2.76
CA HIS A 10 22.04 5.99 -1.30
C HIS A 10 20.79 5.46 -0.59
N SER A 11 19.59 5.75 -1.11
CA SER A 11 18.33 5.30 -0.51
C SER A 11 18.15 3.78 -0.55
N TYR A 12 18.94 3.05 -1.34
CA TYR A 12 18.83 1.60 -1.50
C TYR A 12 19.73 0.83 -0.52
N GLY A 13 20.72 1.48 0.10
CA GLY A 13 21.66 0.80 1.01
C GLY A 13 22.52 -0.28 0.35
N TYR A 14 22.65 -0.24 -0.99
CA TYR A 14 23.45 -1.16 -1.78
C TYR A 14 24.02 -0.48 -3.03
N THR A 15 25.09 -1.06 -3.59
CA THR A 15 25.85 -0.49 -4.72
C THR A 15 25.04 -0.40 -6.01
N VAL A 16 24.17 -1.39 -6.27
CA VAL A 16 23.28 -1.42 -7.43
C VAL A 16 21.93 -0.82 -7.04
N PRO A 17 21.57 0.38 -7.50
CA PRO A 17 20.29 0.98 -7.20
C PRO A 17 19.19 0.54 -8.19
N GLY A 18 17.97 0.99 -7.91
CA GLY A 18 16.86 0.89 -8.84
C GLY A 18 16.17 -0.49 -8.85
N PRO A 19 15.38 -0.78 -9.91
CA PRO A 19 14.62 -2.02 -10.01
C PRO A 19 15.50 -3.26 -10.07
N ILE A 20 16.64 -3.19 -10.78
CA ILE A 20 17.59 -4.31 -10.91
C ILE A 20 18.21 -4.61 -9.54
N GLY A 21 18.72 -3.59 -8.85
CA GLY A 21 19.21 -3.74 -7.47
C GLY A 21 18.16 -4.38 -6.56
N SER A 22 16.92 -3.88 -6.62
CA SER A 22 15.82 -4.32 -5.77
C SER A 22 15.42 -5.80 -5.94
N ILE A 23 15.77 -6.45 -7.06
CA ILE A 23 15.55 -7.88 -7.28
C ILE A 23 16.79 -8.75 -6.98
N LEU A 24 17.99 -8.17 -7.02
CA LEU A 24 19.25 -8.89 -6.76
C LEU A 24 19.63 -8.89 -5.27
N THR A 25 19.49 -7.74 -4.60
CA THR A 25 19.95 -7.55 -3.22
C THR A 25 19.29 -8.46 -2.19
N PRO A 26 17.99 -8.84 -2.28
CA PRO A 26 17.42 -9.77 -1.32
C PRO A 26 18.07 -11.16 -1.38
N GLY A 27 18.69 -11.53 -2.50
CA GLY A 27 19.45 -12.79 -2.63
C GLY A 27 20.80 -12.78 -1.90
N LEU A 28 21.34 -11.61 -1.56
CA LEU A 28 22.59 -11.48 -0.80
C LEU A 28 22.34 -11.47 0.71
N ASP A 29 21.37 -10.68 1.16
CA ASP A 29 20.93 -10.65 2.55
C ASP A 29 19.44 -10.27 2.59
N LEU A 30 18.61 -11.29 2.75
CA LEU A 30 17.17 -11.11 2.74
C LEU A 30 16.68 -10.24 3.90
N LYS A 31 17.29 -10.37 5.08
CA LYS A 31 16.86 -9.64 6.28
C LYS A 31 17.15 -8.15 6.11
N LYS A 32 18.38 -7.82 5.72
CA LYS A 32 18.83 -6.43 5.53
C LYS A 32 18.11 -5.73 4.39
N TYR A 33 17.84 -6.43 3.29
CA TYR A 33 17.28 -5.84 2.07
C TYR A 33 15.79 -6.14 1.85
N SER A 34 15.10 -6.70 2.85
CA SER A 34 13.67 -7.01 2.82
C SER A 34 12.76 -5.82 2.47
N GLY A 35 13.20 -4.58 2.70
CA GLY A 35 12.43 -3.38 2.38
C GLY A 35 12.39 -3.04 0.88
N LEU A 36 13.43 -3.38 0.11
CA LEU A 36 13.61 -2.89 -1.26
C LEU A 36 12.51 -3.35 -2.23
N PRO A 37 12.06 -4.62 -2.21
CA PRO A 37 10.95 -5.06 -3.05
C PRO A 37 9.63 -4.32 -2.77
N PHE A 38 9.46 -3.76 -1.56
CA PHE A 38 8.25 -3.00 -1.18
C PHE A 38 8.28 -1.54 -1.64
N ALA A 39 9.41 -1.01 -2.11
CA ALA A 39 9.50 0.35 -2.64
C ALA A 39 8.77 0.53 -3.98
N SER A 40 8.64 -0.54 -4.76
CA SER A 40 7.93 -0.51 -6.06
C SER A 40 6.42 -0.38 -5.89
N THR A 41 5.75 0.33 -6.80
CA THR A 41 4.28 0.36 -6.88
C THR A 41 3.68 -0.83 -7.62
N LEU A 42 4.52 -1.73 -8.14
CA LEU A 42 4.12 -2.88 -8.99
C LEU A 42 3.28 -2.47 -10.22
N CYS A 43 3.55 -1.29 -10.80
CA CYS A 43 2.84 -0.78 -11.98
C CYS A 43 3.12 -1.48 -13.32
N GLY A 44 3.93 -2.55 -13.37
CA GLY A 44 4.22 -3.31 -14.60
C GLY A 44 5.16 -2.62 -15.61
N SER A 45 5.18 -1.29 -15.67
CA SER A 45 5.87 -0.48 -16.70
C SER A 45 7.34 -0.88 -16.97
N CYS A 46 8.08 -1.37 -15.98
CA CYS A 46 9.47 -1.80 -16.20
C CYS A 46 9.59 -3.04 -17.10
N SER A 47 8.64 -3.97 -17.03
CA SER A 47 8.63 -5.15 -17.90
C SER A 47 8.06 -4.85 -19.27
N ASP A 48 7.11 -3.94 -19.37
CA ASP A 48 6.52 -3.54 -20.65
C ASP A 48 7.55 -2.89 -21.58
N VAL A 49 8.37 -1.98 -21.03
CA VAL A 49 9.38 -1.22 -21.79
C VAL A 49 10.71 -1.96 -21.96
N CYS A 50 10.91 -3.10 -21.27
CA CYS A 50 12.18 -3.80 -21.30
C CYS A 50 12.41 -4.46 -22.67
N PRO A 51 13.50 -4.11 -23.41
CA PRO A 51 13.75 -4.68 -24.73
C PRO A 51 14.04 -6.18 -24.68
N VAL A 52 14.65 -6.65 -23.59
CA VAL A 52 15.02 -8.07 -23.37
C VAL A 52 14.02 -8.82 -22.48
N LYS A 53 12.84 -8.24 -22.24
CA LYS A 53 11.71 -8.88 -21.55
C LYS A 53 12.00 -9.46 -20.15
N ILE A 54 12.83 -8.78 -19.36
CA ILE A 54 13.03 -9.14 -17.95
C ILE A 54 11.75 -8.84 -17.15
N ASN A 55 11.22 -9.85 -16.47
CA ASN A 55 9.99 -9.78 -15.67
C ASN A 55 10.22 -9.17 -14.27
N ILE A 56 10.86 -8.00 -14.19
CA ILE A 56 11.24 -7.35 -12.93
C ILE A 56 10.05 -7.18 -11.97
N HIS A 57 8.88 -6.76 -12.47
CA HIS A 57 7.72 -6.51 -11.61
C HIS A 57 7.18 -7.79 -10.94
N GLU A 58 7.18 -8.92 -11.66
CA GLU A 58 6.81 -10.23 -11.12
C GLU A 58 7.85 -10.73 -10.11
N GLN A 59 9.14 -10.55 -10.39
CA GLN A 59 10.21 -10.91 -9.46
C GLN A 59 10.10 -10.09 -8.16
N LEU A 60 9.83 -8.79 -8.25
CA LEU A 60 9.56 -7.96 -7.07
C LEU A 60 8.34 -8.46 -6.30
N TYR A 61 7.27 -8.86 -6.99
CA TYR A 61 6.09 -9.44 -6.36
C TYR A 61 6.42 -10.78 -5.66
N ARG A 62 7.18 -11.66 -6.31
CA ARG A 62 7.64 -12.93 -5.72
C ARG A 62 8.49 -12.71 -4.48
N TRP A 63 9.42 -11.76 -4.52
CA TRP A 63 10.22 -11.40 -3.35
C TRP A 63 9.36 -10.97 -2.16
N ARG A 64 8.28 -10.21 -2.38
CA ARG A 64 7.35 -9.84 -1.29
C ARG A 64 6.72 -11.05 -0.62
N GLN A 65 6.41 -12.10 -1.38
CA GLN A 65 5.87 -13.36 -0.86
C GLN A 65 6.93 -14.10 -0.04
N VAL A 66 8.13 -14.29 -0.60
CA VAL A 66 9.26 -14.94 0.08
C VAL A 66 9.59 -14.23 1.40
N ILE A 67 9.67 -12.90 1.38
CA ILE A 67 9.92 -12.09 2.58
C ILE A 67 8.82 -12.24 3.63
N ALA A 68 7.56 -12.36 3.19
CA ALA A 68 6.43 -12.58 4.09
C ALA A 68 6.47 -13.96 4.74
N GLU A 69 6.74 -15.00 3.94
CA GLU A 69 6.84 -16.41 4.33
C GLU A 69 8.01 -16.63 5.30
N GLN A 70 9.19 -16.07 5.00
CA GLN A 70 10.40 -16.19 5.83
C GLN A 70 10.39 -15.31 7.09
N GLY A 71 9.26 -14.70 7.45
CA GLY A 71 9.15 -14.01 8.73
C GLY A 71 9.69 -12.58 8.74
N HIS A 72 10.33 -12.10 7.68
CA HIS A 72 11.03 -10.79 7.63
C HIS A 72 10.13 -9.55 7.50
N LEU A 73 8.81 -9.71 7.59
CA LEU A 73 7.87 -8.60 7.73
C LEU A 73 7.64 -8.23 9.20
N PRO A 74 7.61 -6.93 9.55
CA PRO A 74 7.17 -6.49 10.87
C PRO A 74 5.79 -7.06 11.22
N ALA A 75 5.62 -7.59 12.43
CA ALA A 75 4.38 -8.23 12.86
C ALA A 75 3.16 -7.32 12.71
N ALA A 76 3.32 -6.03 13.06
CA ALA A 76 2.29 -5.00 12.88
C ALA A 76 1.83 -4.88 11.42
N LYS A 77 2.77 -4.86 10.46
CA LYS A 77 2.47 -4.80 9.03
C LYS A 77 1.78 -6.08 8.54
N ARG A 78 2.25 -7.25 8.96
CA ARG A 78 1.65 -8.54 8.60
C ARG A 78 0.20 -8.61 9.06
N GLN A 79 -0.06 -8.25 10.32
CA GLN A 79 -1.38 -8.34 10.91
C GLN A 79 -2.33 -7.27 10.34
N SER A 80 -1.86 -6.05 10.11
CA SER A 80 -2.67 -4.98 9.51
C SER A 80 -3.09 -5.34 8.09
N MET A 81 -2.19 -5.86 7.26
CA MET A 81 -2.52 -6.30 5.90
C MET A 81 -3.49 -7.49 5.90
N LYS A 82 -3.35 -8.44 6.83
CA LYS A 82 -4.28 -9.57 6.97
C LYS A 82 -5.69 -9.10 7.34
N TRP A 83 -5.81 -8.14 8.26
CA TRP A 83 -7.10 -7.55 8.60
C TRP A 83 -7.68 -6.72 7.46
N ALA A 84 -6.86 -5.89 6.81
CA ALA A 84 -7.26 -5.12 5.64
C ALA A 84 -7.83 -6.03 4.55
N GLY A 85 -7.13 -7.14 4.23
CA GLY A 85 -7.62 -8.14 3.28
C GLY A 85 -8.99 -8.72 3.66
N ARG A 86 -9.22 -9.05 4.95
CA ARG A 86 -10.51 -9.57 5.43
C ARG A 86 -11.65 -8.55 5.37
N VAL A 87 -11.37 -7.28 5.65
CA VAL A 87 -12.37 -6.21 5.61
C VAL A 87 -12.72 -5.86 4.16
N LEU A 88 -11.70 -5.71 3.31
CA LEU A 88 -11.87 -5.31 1.92
C LEU A 88 -12.48 -6.44 1.06
N SER A 89 -12.21 -7.71 1.37
CA SER A 89 -12.77 -8.85 0.62
C SER A 89 -14.24 -9.15 0.93
N ARG A 90 -14.76 -8.62 2.06
CA ARG A 90 -16.12 -8.87 2.52
C ARG A 90 -16.99 -7.62 2.36
N PRO A 91 -17.93 -7.60 1.39
CA PRO A 91 -18.75 -6.41 1.12
C PRO A 91 -19.50 -5.90 2.35
N GLY A 92 -19.99 -6.78 3.23
CA GLY A 92 -20.68 -6.38 4.47
C GLY A 92 -19.77 -5.61 5.43
N TRP A 93 -18.58 -6.13 5.69
CA TRP A 93 -17.56 -5.49 6.54
C TRP A 93 -17.10 -4.16 5.92
N TYR A 94 -16.79 -4.15 4.63
CA TYR A 94 -16.40 -2.93 3.92
C TYR A 94 -17.46 -1.81 4.06
N ASN A 95 -18.74 -2.12 3.84
CA ASN A 95 -19.81 -1.12 3.96
C ASN A 95 -19.98 -0.66 5.41
N PHE A 96 -19.90 -1.59 6.37
CA PHE A 96 -20.04 -1.28 7.80
C PHE A 96 -18.94 -0.34 8.29
N PHE A 97 -17.67 -0.70 8.10
CA PHE A 97 -16.55 0.15 8.49
C PHE A 97 -16.52 1.48 7.71
N GLY A 98 -16.94 1.46 6.44
CA GLY A 98 -17.12 2.68 5.66
C GLY A 98 -18.16 3.64 6.26
N LYS A 99 -19.30 3.12 6.74
CA LYS A 99 -20.33 3.91 7.44
C LYS A 99 -19.81 4.50 8.75
N ILE A 100 -19.11 3.69 9.55
CA ILE A 100 -18.47 4.14 10.79
C ILE A 100 -17.47 5.26 10.51
N GLY A 101 -16.61 5.10 9.50
CA GLY A 101 -15.64 6.12 9.10
C GLY A 101 -16.31 7.45 8.73
N ARG A 102 -17.36 7.42 7.89
CA ARG A 102 -18.14 8.62 7.53
C ARG A 102 -18.80 9.27 8.74
N TRP A 103 -19.37 8.47 9.64
CA TRP A 103 -19.98 8.97 10.89
C TRP A 103 -18.93 9.62 11.80
N ALA A 104 -17.78 8.96 11.98
CA ALA A 104 -16.71 9.42 12.85
C ALA A 104 -16.14 10.77 12.40
N ILE A 105 -15.85 10.93 11.11
CA ILE A 105 -15.35 12.21 10.56
C ILE A 105 -16.37 13.35 10.77
N ARG A 106 -17.68 13.05 10.71
CA ARG A 106 -18.74 14.05 10.88
C ARG A 106 -19.01 14.43 12.34
N ARG A 107 -18.80 13.51 13.29
CA ARG A 107 -19.28 13.65 14.68
C ARG A 107 -18.17 13.78 15.70
N LEU A 108 -16.97 13.26 15.44
CA LEU A 108 -15.87 13.36 16.39
C LEU A 108 -15.28 14.78 16.38
N PRO A 109 -14.98 15.34 17.57
CA PRO A 109 -14.38 16.67 17.63
C PRO A 109 -12.93 16.66 17.11
N ARG A 110 -12.46 17.84 16.64
CA ARG A 110 -11.13 17.97 16.00
C ARG A 110 -9.98 17.32 16.77
N PRO A 111 -9.86 17.41 18.12
CA PRO A 111 -8.75 16.77 18.84
C PRO A 111 -8.73 15.24 18.72
N PHE A 112 -9.89 14.60 18.53
CA PHE A 112 -9.97 13.14 18.32
C PHE A 112 -9.66 12.76 16.89
N LEU A 113 -10.00 13.61 15.92
CA LEU A 113 -9.69 13.38 14.51
C LEU A 113 -8.21 13.68 14.20
N TYR A 114 -7.66 14.76 14.75
CA TYR A 114 -6.29 15.23 14.53
C TYR A 114 -5.42 14.93 15.76
N ASN A 115 -5.21 13.64 15.98
CA ASN A 115 -4.36 13.14 17.06
C ASN A 115 -3.04 12.57 16.51
N ARG A 116 -2.11 12.23 17.40
CA ARG A 116 -0.78 11.67 17.04
C ARG A 116 -0.80 10.37 16.23
N PHE A 117 -1.91 9.63 16.23
CA PHE A 117 -2.10 8.39 15.48
C PHE A 117 -2.71 8.63 14.10
N ASN A 118 -3.23 9.84 13.83
CA ASN A 118 -3.68 10.23 12.50
C ASN A 118 -2.52 10.89 11.72
N GLU A 119 -1.73 10.08 11.02
CA GLU A 119 -0.66 10.55 10.14
C GLU A 119 -1.19 11.43 8.99
N TRP A 120 -2.39 11.16 8.47
CA TRP A 120 -3.00 12.00 7.42
C TRP A 120 -3.25 13.41 7.92
N GLY A 121 -3.75 13.52 9.15
CA GLY A 121 -4.10 14.77 9.81
C GLY A 121 -2.91 15.69 10.15
N LYS A 122 -1.67 15.24 9.99
CA LYS A 122 -0.48 16.06 10.28
C LYS A 122 -0.29 17.18 9.26
N ASP A 123 -0.37 16.83 7.97
CA ASP A 123 -0.10 17.73 6.86
C ASP A 123 -1.34 17.97 5.98
N ARG A 124 -2.46 17.29 6.26
CA ARG A 124 -3.67 17.34 5.43
C ARG A 124 -4.93 17.41 6.26
N GLU A 125 -5.90 18.19 5.79
CA GLU A 125 -7.25 18.15 6.35
C GLU A 125 -8.00 16.89 5.88
N LEU A 126 -8.86 16.36 6.74
CA LEU A 126 -9.80 15.31 6.38
C LEU A 126 -10.87 15.89 5.45
N PRO A 127 -11.17 15.23 4.31
CA PRO A 127 -12.20 15.71 3.39
C PRO A 127 -13.58 15.64 4.04
N GLU A 128 -14.49 16.49 3.59
CA GLU A 128 -15.88 16.43 4.02
C GLU A 128 -16.51 15.08 3.63
N PRO A 129 -17.00 14.29 4.61
CA PRO A 129 -17.48 12.95 4.34
C PRO A 129 -18.85 13.04 3.62
N PRO A 130 -19.03 12.39 2.47
CA PRO A 130 -20.31 12.40 1.76
C PRO A 130 -21.41 11.80 2.64
N ARG A 131 -22.67 12.20 2.43
CA ARG A 131 -23.82 11.68 3.20
C ARG A 131 -23.95 10.17 3.08
N GLN A 132 -23.73 9.67 1.87
CA GLN A 132 -23.79 8.26 1.53
C GLN A 132 -22.58 7.83 0.69
N SER A 133 -22.27 6.53 0.70
CA SER A 133 -21.27 5.97 -0.19
C SER A 133 -21.76 5.95 -1.63
N PHE A 134 -20.83 5.92 -2.60
CA PHE A 134 -21.18 5.76 -4.01
C PHE A 134 -22.07 4.54 -4.25
N LYS A 135 -21.81 3.42 -3.55
CA LYS A 135 -22.61 2.19 -3.67
C LYS A 135 -24.06 2.36 -3.19
N GLU A 136 -24.28 3.13 -2.12
CA GLU A 136 -25.61 3.44 -1.60
C GLU A 136 -26.34 4.37 -2.58
N TRP A 137 -25.70 5.46 -2.96
CA TRP A 137 -26.22 6.40 -3.95
C TRP A 137 -26.60 5.69 -5.26
N TYR A 138 -25.71 4.83 -5.75
CA TYR A 138 -25.93 4.08 -6.99
C TYR A 138 -27.15 3.15 -6.88
N ARG A 139 -27.36 2.48 -5.75
CA ARG A 139 -28.54 1.63 -5.54
C ARG A 139 -29.85 2.42 -5.48
N GLU A 140 -29.81 3.64 -4.96
CA GLU A 140 -30.97 4.53 -4.90
C GLU A 140 -31.30 5.14 -6.27
N ASN A 141 -30.27 5.46 -7.07
CA ASN A 141 -30.41 6.23 -8.32
C ASN A 141 -30.42 5.37 -9.59
N LYS A 142 -30.01 4.10 -9.54
CA LYS A 142 -30.15 3.13 -10.66
C LYS A 142 -31.41 2.26 -10.56
N ARG A 143 -32.55 2.85 -10.20
CA ARG A 143 -33.84 2.23 -10.54
C ARG A 143 -34.00 2.29 -12.07
N LEU A 144 -33.55 1.25 -12.76
CA LEU A 144 -34.22 0.75 -13.96
C LEU A 144 -35.43 -0.05 -13.51
#